data_AF-A0A9C9N672-F1
#
_entry.id   AF-A0A9C9N672-F1
#
_cell.length_a   1.000
_cell.length_b   1.000
_cell.length_c   1.000
_cell.angle_alpha   90.00
_cell.angle_beta   90.00
_cell.angle_gamma   90.00
#
_symmetry.space_group_name_H-M   'P 1'
#
loop_
_entity.id
_entity.type
_entity.pdbx_description
1 polymer ?
#
loop_
_entity_poly.entity_id
_entity_poly.type
_entity_poly.pdbx_seq_one_letter_code
_entity_poly.pdbx_strand_id
1 'polypeptide(L)'
;MQTVSFLLVGLGNLGRRLCQVLPQKQDHLRRRYGVQLRLVGAADSQGAAYDPMGLDVARIAELKAAGGTIAAYPTVGRRGWTAVDLVAVEEADLLLEASPVNLHQGAEPGLTCIRTALQRGMHVVTPNKGPLVLAYRELHELAAANGVQLRFDGTV
;
A
#
# COMPACT_ATOMS: atom_id res chain seq x y z
N MET A 1 -4.13 -5.65 22.19
CA MET A 1 -4.21 -4.67 21.07
C MET A 1 -3.23 -5.12 20.01
N GLN A 2 -3.71 -5.43 18.82
CA GLN A 2 -2.87 -5.95 17.73
C GLN A 2 -2.35 -4.77 16.89
N THR A 3 -1.05 -4.74 16.62
CA THR A 3 -0.51 -3.81 15.61
C THR A 3 -0.54 -4.51 14.27
N VAL A 4 -1.09 -3.85 13.25
CA VAL A 4 -1.09 -4.32 11.87
C VAL A 4 -0.24 -3.35 11.07
N SER A 5 0.89 -3.85 10.60
CA SER A 5 1.83 -3.15 9.73
C SER A 5 1.34 -3.21 8.28
N PHE A 6 1.45 -2.10 7.56
CA PHE A 6 1.02 -2.07 6.17
C PHE A 6 1.95 -1.25 5.28
N LEU A 7 1.98 -1.62 4.00
CA LEU A 7 2.59 -0.89 2.90
C LEU A 7 1.53 -0.11 2.14
N LEU A 8 1.88 1.09 1.66
CA LEU A 8 1.02 1.91 0.82
C LEU A 8 1.68 2.20 -0.53
N VAL A 9 1.22 1.54 -1.58
CA VAL A 9 1.65 1.84 -2.95
C VAL A 9 0.66 2.82 -3.57
N GLY A 10 1.16 3.96 -4.07
CA GLY A 10 0.35 5.00 -4.69
C GLY A 10 -0.03 6.11 -3.73
N LEU A 11 0.72 7.22 -3.80
CA LEU A 11 0.48 8.44 -3.01
C LEU A 11 -0.16 9.56 -3.84
N GLY A 12 -1.09 9.17 -4.73
CA GLY A 12 -1.96 10.10 -5.45
C GLY A 12 -3.08 10.64 -4.56
N ASN A 13 -4.19 11.07 -5.16
CA ASN A 13 -5.32 11.65 -4.42
C ASN A 13 -5.86 10.73 -3.30
N LEU A 14 -5.98 9.43 -3.57
CA LEU A 14 -6.53 8.48 -2.62
C LEU A 14 -5.54 8.14 -1.50
N GLY A 15 -4.32 7.73 -1.83
CA GLY A 15 -3.28 7.44 -0.83
C GLY A 15 -3.00 8.63 0.08
N ARG A 16 -2.94 9.85 -0.47
CA ARG A 16 -2.78 11.07 0.35
C ARG A 16 -3.94 11.29 1.30
N ARG A 17 -5.19 11.14 0.83
CA ARG A 17 -6.39 11.27 1.68
C ARG A 17 -6.42 10.20 2.76
N LEU A 18 -6.00 8.98 2.45
CA LEU A 18 -5.87 7.92 3.45
C LEU A 18 -4.90 8.34 4.56
N CYS A 19 -3.71 8.85 4.22
CA CYS A 19 -2.76 9.37 5.20
C CYS A 19 -3.33 10.49 6.08
N GLN A 20 -4.24 11.31 5.55
CA GLN A 20 -4.91 12.38 6.30
C GLN A 20 -6.00 11.87 7.24
N VAL A 21 -6.77 10.86 6.82
CA VAL A 21 -7.91 10.32 7.56
C VAL A 21 -7.48 9.31 8.62
N LEU A 22 -6.42 8.55 8.37
CA LEU A 22 -6.00 7.45 9.22
C LEU A 22 -5.75 7.86 10.70
N PRO A 23 -5.04 8.96 11.02
CA PRO A 23 -4.88 9.42 12.39
C PRO A 23 -6.22 9.71 13.09
N GLN A 24 -7.18 10.29 12.36
CA GLN A 24 -8.50 10.65 12.88
C GLN A 24 -9.35 9.41 13.19
N LYS A 25 -9.08 8.29 12.51
CA LYS A 25 -9.81 7.02 12.68
C LYS A 25 -9.11 6.05 13.63
N GLN A 26 -7.87 6.31 14.02
CA GLN A 26 -7.08 5.38 14.82
C GLN A 26 -7.74 5.03 16.15
N ASP A 27 -8.32 6.00 16.86
CA ASP A 27 -9.04 5.73 18.11
C ASP A 27 -10.31 4.90 17.90
N HIS A 28 -11.02 5.14 16.79
CA HIS A 28 -12.17 4.32 16.43
C HIS A 28 -11.76 2.87 16.13
N LEU A 29 -10.71 2.69 15.33
CA LEU A 29 -10.18 1.36 14.98
C LEU A 29 -9.72 0.60 16.24
N ARG A 30 -9.02 1.29 17.16
CA ARG A 30 -8.58 0.72 18.43
C ARG A 30 -9.73 0.28 19.31
N ARG A 31 -10.76 1.12 19.50
CA ARG A 31 -11.90 0.81 20.39
C ARG A 31 -12.84 -0.23 19.80
N ARG A 32 -13.11 -0.16 18.50
CA ARG A 32 -14.09 -1.01 17.82
C ARG A 32 -13.54 -2.40 17.50
N TYR A 33 -12.27 -2.47 17.09
CA TYR A 33 -11.67 -3.68 16.50
C TYR A 33 -10.39 -4.13 17.21
N GLY A 34 -9.88 -3.37 18.20
CA GLY A 34 -8.68 -3.74 18.95
C GLY A 34 -7.37 -3.64 18.15
N VAL A 35 -7.39 -2.95 17.00
CA VAL A 35 -6.26 -2.82 16.07
C VAL A 35 -5.66 -1.42 16.03
N GLN A 36 -4.34 -1.38 15.84
CA GLN A 36 -3.58 -0.18 15.54
C GLN A 36 -2.87 -0.37 14.19
N LEU A 37 -3.16 0.49 13.23
CA LEU A 37 -2.51 0.46 11.92
C LEU A 37 -1.19 1.23 11.99
N ARG A 38 -0.12 0.65 11.46
CA ARG A 38 1.21 1.27 11.32
C ARG A 38 1.64 1.23 9.86
N LEU A 39 1.79 2.40 9.25
CA LEU A 39 2.40 2.49 7.93
C LEU A 39 3.90 2.25 8.08
N VAL A 40 4.44 1.17 7.53
CA VAL A 40 5.87 0.87 7.59
C VAL A 40 6.59 1.18 6.29
N GLY A 41 5.88 1.25 5.17
CA GLY A 41 6.48 1.62 3.89
C GLY A 41 5.49 2.26 2.93
N ALA A 42 5.97 3.19 2.11
CA ALA A 42 5.15 3.83 1.10
C ALA A 42 5.93 4.08 -0.19
N ALA A 43 5.26 3.97 -1.34
CA ALA A 43 5.84 4.20 -2.66
C ALA A 43 4.98 5.14 -3.52
N ASP A 44 5.66 5.99 -4.30
CA ASP A 44 5.07 6.73 -5.41
C ASP A 44 5.89 6.52 -6.69
N SER A 45 5.55 7.22 -7.77
CA SER A 45 6.21 7.06 -9.07
C SER A 45 7.68 7.49 -9.09
N GLN A 46 8.17 8.17 -8.05
CA GLN A 46 9.54 8.69 -7.98
C GLN A 46 10.40 8.02 -6.90
N GLY A 47 9.85 7.06 -6.16
CA GLY A 47 10.61 6.23 -5.24
C GLY A 47 9.78 5.67 -4.10
N ALA A 48 10.46 5.20 -3.05
CA ALA A 48 9.84 4.62 -1.86
C ALA A 48 10.51 5.10 -0.57
N ALA A 49 9.84 4.88 0.56
CA ALA A 49 10.42 4.96 1.90
C ALA A 49 9.97 3.75 2.71
N TYR A 50 10.84 3.26 3.58
CA TYR A 50 10.54 2.16 4.50
C TYR A 50 11.19 2.39 5.86
N ASP A 51 10.40 2.23 6.91
CA ASP A 51 10.84 2.23 8.30
C ASP A 51 10.03 1.18 9.08
N PRO A 52 10.66 0.10 9.59
CA PRO A 52 9.95 -0.91 10.38
C PRO A 52 9.35 -0.34 11.67
N MET A 53 9.86 0.78 12.17
CA MET A 53 9.31 1.49 13.33
C MET A 53 8.08 2.34 12.97
N GLY A 54 7.87 2.59 11.68
CA GLY A 54 6.71 3.28 11.13
C GLY A 54 7.05 4.66 10.57
N LEU A 55 6.35 5.02 9.50
CA LEU A 55 6.40 6.33 8.86
C LEU A 55 5.32 7.25 9.43
N ASP A 56 5.63 8.54 9.55
CA ASP A 56 4.67 9.56 9.92
C ASP A 56 3.79 9.90 8.72
N VAL A 57 2.53 9.47 8.79
CA VAL A 57 1.51 9.72 7.75
C VAL A 57 1.20 11.20 7.55
N ALA A 58 1.30 12.04 8.60
CA ALA A 58 1.10 13.48 8.48
C ALA A 58 2.24 14.11 7.67
N ARG A 59 3.48 13.70 7.96
CA ARG A 59 4.66 14.14 7.20
C ARG A 59 4.60 13.73 5.73
N ILE A 60 4.13 12.52 5.43
CA ILE A 60 3.90 12.08 4.06
C ILE A 60 2.85 12.97 3.37
N ALA A 61 1.74 13.27 4.06
CA ALA A 61 0.70 14.14 3.51
C ALA A 61 1.23 15.54 3.20
N GLU A 62 2.07 16.12 4.06
CA GLU A 62 2.76 17.40 3.83
C GLU A 62 3.68 17.35 2.61
N LEU A 63 4.56 16.33 2.53
CA LEU A 63 5.47 16.15 1.39
C LEU A 63 4.71 16.09 0.07
N LYS A 64 3.62 15.33 0.03
CA LYS A 64 2.78 15.21 -1.17
C LYS A 64 1.95 16.47 -1.45
N ALA A 65 1.55 17.23 -0.44
CA ALA A 65 0.85 18.50 -0.62
C ALA A 65 1.77 19.57 -1.23
N ALA A 66 3.06 19.55 -0.89
CA ALA A 66 4.09 20.43 -1.47
C ALA A 66 4.54 20.00 -2.88
N GLY A 67 3.93 18.97 -3.48
CA GLY A 67 4.32 18.45 -4.79
C GLY A 67 5.57 17.56 -4.78
N GLY A 68 6.05 17.17 -3.60
CA GLY A 68 7.22 16.31 -3.43
C GLY A 68 6.96 14.82 -3.67
N THR A 69 8.01 14.04 -3.44
CA THR A 69 8.00 12.56 -3.50
C THR A 69 8.26 11.95 -2.13
N ILE A 70 7.73 10.76 -1.89
CA ILE A 70 8.08 9.96 -0.71
C ILE A 70 9.57 9.62 -0.63
N ALA A 71 10.28 9.62 -1.77
CA ALA A 71 11.73 9.43 -1.80
C ALA A 71 12.50 10.56 -1.10
N ALA A 72 11.85 11.71 -0.84
CA ALA A 72 12.41 12.80 -0.06
C ALA A 72 12.07 12.71 1.44
N TYR A 73 11.43 11.63 1.89
CA TYR A 73 11.18 11.40 3.30
C TYR A 73 12.53 11.32 4.04
N PRO A 74 12.70 12.06 5.16
CA PRO A 74 13.98 12.12 5.87
C PRO A 74 14.51 10.73 6.22
N THR A 75 15.84 10.56 6.13
CA THR A 75 16.62 9.36 6.52
C THR A 75 16.34 8.05 5.79
N VAL A 76 15.10 7.77 5.38
CA VAL A 76 14.67 6.48 4.82
C VAL A 76 14.10 6.54 3.40
N GLY A 77 13.92 7.75 2.83
CA GLY A 77 13.49 7.92 1.44
C GLY A 77 14.56 7.49 0.42
N ARG A 78 14.14 6.76 -0.62
CA ARG A 78 15.00 6.15 -1.65
C ARG A 78 14.41 6.36 -3.04
N ARG A 79 15.07 7.18 -3.87
CA ARG A 79 14.64 7.41 -5.28
C ARG A 79 14.80 6.20 -6.18
N GLY A 80 15.78 5.34 -5.91
CA GLY A 80 16.06 4.15 -6.72
C GLY A 80 15.17 2.94 -6.41
N TRP A 81 14.21 3.08 -5.49
CA TRP A 81 13.31 1.98 -5.10
C TRP A 81 11.94 2.14 -5.74
N THR A 82 11.54 1.16 -6.52
CA THR A 82 10.20 1.09 -7.09
C THR A 82 9.17 0.57 -6.07
N ALA A 83 7.89 0.66 -6.41
CA ALA A 83 6.83 0.02 -5.62
C ALA A 83 7.02 -1.50 -5.51
N VAL A 84 7.51 -2.14 -6.58
CA VAL A 84 7.77 -3.59 -6.58
C VAL A 84 8.93 -3.91 -5.64
N ASP A 85 10.01 -3.13 -5.65
CA ASP A 85 11.14 -3.33 -4.74
C ASP A 85 10.72 -3.22 -3.28
N LEU A 86 9.91 -2.21 -2.95
CA LEU A 86 9.34 -2.05 -1.61
C LEU A 86 8.53 -3.28 -1.19
N VAL A 87 7.64 -3.75 -2.06
CA VAL A 87 6.76 -4.89 -1.79
C VAL A 87 7.49 -6.23 -1.79
N ALA A 88 8.64 -6.34 -2.45
CA ALA A 88 9.42 -7.59 -2.52
C ALA A 88 10.30 -7.80 -1.28
N VAL A 89 10.83 -6.73 -0.69
CA VAL A 89 11.87 -6.84 0.35
C VAL A 89 11.29 -6.70 1.76
N GLU A 90 10.25 -5.89 1.94
CA GLU A 90 9.91 -5.40 3.27
C GLU A 90 8.79 -6.18 3.97
N GLU A 91 8.90 -6.38 5.27
CA GLU A 91 7.90 -7.14 6.04
C GLU A 91 6.70 -6.25 6.39
N ALA A 92 5.50 -6.72 6.04
CA ALA A 92 4.24 -6.10 6.45
C ALA A 92 3.11 -7.14 6.46
N ASP A 93 2.02 -6.86 7.16
CA ASP A 93 0.83 -7.72 7.20
C ASP A 93 -0.11 -7.47 6.00
N LEU A 94 -0.06 -6.26 5.44
CA LEU A 94 -1.04 -5.76 4.48
C LEU A 94 -0.39 -4.86 3.41
N LEU A 95 -0.75 -5.06 2.15
CA LEU A 95 -0.54 -4.09 1.08
C LEU A 95 -1.84 -3.32 0.79
N LEU A 96 -1.76 -2.00 0.86
CA LEU A 96 -2.75 -1.08 0.29
C LEU A 96 -2.26 -0.62 -1.08
N GLU A 97 -2.86 -1.15 -2.14
CA GLU A 97 -2.44 -0.89 -3.53
C GLU A 97 -3.37 0.14 -4.18
N ALA A 98 -2.97 1.41 -4.18
CA ALA A 98 -3.71 2.55 -4.69
C ALA A 98 -2.98 3.27 -5.85
N SER A 99 -2.14 2.57 -6.61
CA SER A 99 -1.55 3.11 -7.84
C SER A 99 -2.61 3.38 -8.92
N PRO A 100 -2.32 4.28 -9.87
CA PRO A 100 -3.22 4.52 -10.99
C PRO A 100 -3.47 3.26 -11.83
N VAL A 101 -4.68 3.14 -12.37
CA VAL A 101 -5.03 2.08 -13.33
C VAL A 101 -4.18 2.25 -14.60
N ASN A 102 -3.51 1.19 -15.04
CA ASN A 102 -2.62 1.23 -16.22
C ASN A 102 -2.84 0.04 -17.18
N LEU A 103 -4.00 -0.03 -17.81
CA LEU A 103 -4.33 -1.15 -18.70
C LEU A 103 -3.43 -1.23 -19.95
N HIS A 104 -2.89 -0.10 -20.41
CA HIS A 104 -2.01 -0.05 -21.60
C HIS A 104 -0.68 -0.78 -21.38
N GLN A 105 -0.26 -0.96 -20.12
CA GLN A 105 0.96 -1.67 -19.75
C GLN A 105 0.66 -2.85 -18.84
N GLY A 106 -0.41 -3.60 -19.15
CA GLY A 106 -0.71 -4.84 -18.43
C GLY A 106 -1.05 -4.65 -16.95
N ALA A 107 -1.56 -3.48 -16.56
CA ALA A 107 -1.84 -3.08 -15.18
C ALA A 107 -0.61 -2.95 -14.27
N GLU A 108 0.58 -2.74 -14.83
CA GLU A 108 1.79 -2.48 -14.05
C GLU A 108 1.88 -1.04 -13.50
N PRO A 109 2.50 -0.84 -12.32
CA PRO A 109 3.12 -1.85 -11.46
C PRO A 109 2.14 -2.56 -10.50
N GLY A 110 0.86 -2.15 -10.50
CA GLY A 110 -0.14 -2.63 -9.53
C GLY A 110 -0.31 -4.15 -9.56
N LEU A 111 -0.32 -4.75 -10.75
CA LEU A 111 -0.46 -6.19 -10.90
C LEU A 111 0.71 -6.95 -10.26
N THR A 112 1.96 -6.57 -10.55
CA THR A 112 3.13 -7.18 -9.92
C THR A 112 3.12 -6.96 -8.41
N CYS A 113 2.81 -5.75 -7.93
CA CYS A 113 2.74 -5.47 -6.49
C CYS A 113 1.74 -6.40 -5.79
N ILE A 114 0.54 -6.60 -6.35
CA ILE A 114 -0.46 -7.48 -5.75
C ILE A 114 0.02 -8.93 -5.74
N ARG A 115 0.56 -9.44 -6.86
CA ARG A 115 1.08 -10.82 -6.90
C ARG A 115 2.17 -11.04 -5.88
N THR A 116 3.16 -10.16 -5.84
CA THR A 116 4.28 -10.24 -4.89
C THR A 116 3.78 -10.19 -3.46
N ALA A 117 2.80 -9.33 -3.15
CA ALA A 117 2.20 -9.26 -1.83
C ALA A 117 1.53 -10.56 -1.41
N LEU A 118 0.67 -11.11 -2.26
CA LEU A 118 -0.05 -12.35 -1.97
C LEU A 118 0.91 -13.54 -1.82
N GLN A 119 1.93 -13.64 -2.69
CA GLN A 119 2.98 -14.67 -2.60
C GLN A 119 3.81 -14.60 -1.32
N ARG A 120 3.93 -13.40 -0.73
CA ARG A 120 4.65 -13.17 0.53
C ARG A 120 3.75 -13.32 1.76
N GLY A 121 2.50 -13.75 1.59
CA GLY A 121 1.57 -13.91 2.71
C GLY A 121 1.04 -12.59 3.26
N MET A 122 1.05 -11.52 2.46
CA MET A 122 0.38 -10.27 2.83
C MET A 122 -1.07 -10.27 2.36
N HIS A 123 -1.97 -9.73 3.18
CA HIS A 123 -3.30 -9.35 2.69
C HIS A 123 -3.17 -8.21 1.67
N VAL A 124 -4.14 -8.06 0.77
CA VAL A 124 -4.18 -6.95 -0.19
C VAL A 124 -5.55 -6.28 -0.14
N VAL A 125 -5.55 -4.95 -0.07
CA VAL A 125 -6.73 -4.12 -0.35
C VAL A 125 -6.41 -3.20 -1.52
N THR A 126 -7.24 -3.19 -2.55
CA THR A 126 -6.99 -2.38 -3.76
C THR A 126 -8.25 -1.72 -4.33
N PRO A 127 -8.27 -0.41 -4.55
CA PRO A 127 -9.23 0.29 -5.41
C PRO A 127 -8.84 0.23 -6.90
N ASN A 128 -7.71 -0.39 -7.27
CA ASN A 128 -7.22 -0.44 -8.64
C ASN A 128 -7.93 -1.58 -9.41
N LYS A 129 -8.80 -1.22 -10.36
CA LYS A 129 -9.53 -2.22 -11.16
C LYS A 129 -8.64 -2.91 -12.19
N GLY A 130 -7.49 -2.33 -12.55
CA GLY A 130 -6.63 -2.85 -13.63
C GLY A 130 -6.19 -4.30 -13.41
N PRO A 131 -5.54 -4.60 -12.27
CA PRO A 131 -5.12 -5.97 -11.94
C PRO A 131 -6.29 -6.95 -11.87
N LEU A 132 -7.44 -6.53 -11.35
CA LEU A 132 -8.62 -7.38 -11.26
C LEU A 132 -9.19 -7.69 -12.65
N VAL A 133 -9.28 -6.71 -13.54
CA VAL A 133 -9.77 -6.92 -14.92
C VAL A 133 -8.88 -7.93 -15.67
N LEU A 134 -7.57 -7.86 -15.50
CA LEU A 134 -6.63 -8.70 -16.23
C LEU A 134 -6.41 -10.07 -15.61
N ALA A 135 -6.49 -10.19 -14.28
CA ALA A 135 -6.01 -11.36 -13.56
C ALA A 135 -6.91 -11.81 -12.40
N TYR A 136 -8.22 -11.50 -12.41
CA TYR A 136 -9.13 -11.80 -11.30
C TYR A 136 -8.99 -13.21 -10.72
N ARG A 137 -9.09 -14.24 -11.59
CA ARG A 137 -9.07 -15.65 -11.18
C ARG A 137 -7.72 -16.03 -10.57
N GLU A 138 -6.64 -15.67 -11.26
CA GLU A 138 -5.27 -15.92 -10.81
C GLU A 138 -5.00 -15.28 -9.44
N LEU A 139 -5.37 -14.02 -9.26
CA LEU A 139 -5.15 -13.32 -7.99
C LEU A 139 -5.97 -13.89 -6.83
N HIS A 140 -7.19 -14.38 -7.09
CA HIS A 140 -8.01 -15.06 -6.08
C HIS A 140 -7.45 -16.44 -5.69
N GLU A 141 -7.06 -17.24 -6.69
CA GLU A 141 -6.41 -18.53 -6.47
C GLU A 141 -5.10 -18.35 -5.69
N LEU A 142 -4.32 -17.32 -6.03
CA LEU A 142 -3.07 -16.99 -5.35
C LEU A 142 -3.31 -16.57 -3.88
N ALA A 143 -4.33 -15.74 -3.63
CA ALA A 143 -4.70 -15.37 -2.26
C ALA A 143 -5.11 -16.59 -1.43
N ALA A 144 -5.95 -17.47 -1.99
CA ALA A 144 -6.41 -18.68 -1.33
C ALA A 144 -5.25 -19.65 -1.04
N ALA A 145 -4.35 -19.86 -2.00
CA ALA A 145 -3.19 -20.73 -1.86
C ALA A 145 -2.22 -20.27 -0.76
N ASN A 146 -2.14 -18.96 -0.50
CA ASN A 146 -1.27 -18.39 0.53
C ASN A 146 -2.02 -18.09 1.85
N GLY A 147 -3.30 -18.45 1.97
CA GLY A 147 -4.08 -18.23 3.20
C GLY A 147 -4.36 -16.76 3.52
N VAL A 148 -4.30 -15.88 2.52
CA VAL A 148 -4.52 -14.43 2.66
C VAL A 148 -5.80 -13.99 1.96
N GLN A 149 -6.08 -12.68 2.03
CA GLN A 149 -7.30 -12.10 1.46
C GLN A 149 -6.94 -11.01 0.47
N LEU A 150 -7.62 -11.02 -0.66
CA LEU A 150 -7.68 -9.93 -1.62
C LEU A 150 -9.04 -9.25 -1.49
N ARG A 151 -9.06 -7.97 -1.12
CA ARG A 151 -10.27 -7.15 -1.01
C ARG A 151 -10.17 -5.98 -1.98
N PHE A 152 -11.30 -5.57 -2.53
CA PHE A 152 -11.33 -4.55 -3.58
C PHE A 152 -12.53 -3.60 -3.48
N ASP A 153 -13.02 -3.39 -2.25
CA ASP A 153 -14.04 -2.38 -1.98
C ASP A 153 -13.46 -0.98 -2.29
N GLY A 154 -14.12 -0.28 -3.22
CA GLY A 154 -13.60 0.93 -3.89
C GLY A 154 -13.41 0.76 -5.41
N THR A 155 -13.50 -0.48 -5.92
CA THR A 155 -13.54 -0.76 -7.37
C THR A 155 -14.96 -0.82 -7.94
N VAL A 156 -16.00 -0.65 -7.13
CA VAL A 156 -17.42 -0.65 -7.54
C VAL A 156 -18.21 0.32 -6.68
#